data_AF-A0A2H2ZA74-F1
#
_entry.id   AF-A0A2H2ZA74-F1
#
_cell.length_a   1.000
_cell.length_b   1.000
_cell.length_c   1.000
_cell.angle_alpha   90.00
_cell.angle_beta   90.00
_cell.angle_gamma   90.00
#
_symmetry.space_group_name_H-M   'P 1'
#
loop_
_entity.id
_entity.type
_entity.pdbx_description
1 polymer ?
#
loop_
_entity_poly.entity_id
_entity_poly.type
_entity_poly.pdbx_seq_one_letter_code
_entity_poly.pdbx_strand_id
1 'polypeptide(L)'
;MTAFWGLVACWLGLVGLSVGTVLAGASGGGWAVLLLAVVKAWVIVDGFMELRHAPRRWRALLLGWGWLLVLLVGISVGLIGH
;
A
#
# COMPACT_ATOMS: atom_id res chain seq x y z
N MET A 1 -13.65 -10.64 -19.73
CA MET A 1 -14.54 -10.07 -18.70
C MET A 1 -13.93 -10.04 -17.29
N THR A 2 -12.97 -10.90 -16.95
CA THR A 2 -12.34 -10.95 -15.61
C THR A 2 -11.35 -9.82 -15.30
N ALA A 3 -10.72 -9.22 -16.32
CA ALA A 3 -9.75 -8.13 -16.15
C ALA A 3 -10.39 -6.84 -15.58
N PHE A 4 -11.60 -6.50 -16.05
CA PHE A 4 -12.36 -5.34 -15.57
C PHE A 4 -12.71 -5.46 -14.08
N TRP A 5 -13.17 -6.64 -13.64
CA TRP A 5 -13.45 -6.90 -12.23
C TRP A 5 -12.22 -6.76 -11.32
N GLY A 6 -11.03 -7.13 -11.82
CA GLY A 6 -9.77 -6.90 -11.11
C GLY A 6 -9.44 -5.42 -10.92
N LEU A 7 -9.66 -4.61 -11.96
CA LEU A 7 -9.46 -3.16 -11.89
C LEU A 7 -10.47 -2.47 -10.96
N VAL A 8 -11.73 -2.91 -10.99
CA VAL A 8 -12.79 -2.39 -10.10
C VAL A 8 -12.49 -2.75 -8.64
N ALA A 9 -12.04 -3.97 -8.35
CA ALA A 9 -11.63 -4.36 -6.99
C ALA A 9 -10.40 -3.57 -6.51
N CYS A 10 -9.40 -3.36 -7.38
CA CYS A 10 -8.23 -2.51 -7.11
C CYS A 10 -8.66 -1.08 -6.79
N TRP A 11 -9.53 -0.51 -7.62
CA TRP A 11 -10.05 0.83 -7.45
C TRP A 11 -10.83 0.99 -6.14
N LEU A 12 -11.72 0.04 -5.81
CA LEU A 12 -12.45 0.04 -4.54
C LEU A 12 -11.50 -0.07 -3.33
N GLY A 13 -10.45 -0.89 -3.43
CA GLY A 13 -9.40 -0.97 -2.42
C GLY A 13 -8.70 0.38 -2.21
N LEU A 14 -8.34 1.07 -3.29
CA LEU A 14 -7.71 2.40 -3.24
C LEU A 14 -8.62 3.46 -2.60
N VAL A 15 -9.91 3.42 -2.90
CA VAL A 15 -10.90 4.31 -2.29
C VAL A 15 -11.00 4.05 -0.79
N GLY A 16 -11.14 2.79 -0.39
CA GLY A 16 -11.20 2.40 1.03
C GLY A 16 -9.93 2.80 1.79
N LEU A 17 -8.76 2.59 1.20
CA LEU A 17 -7.49 3.03 1.77
C LEU A 17 -7.40 4.55 1.90
N SER A 18 -7.90 5.30 0.91
CA SER A 18 -7.92 6.76 0.95
C SER A 18 -8.79 7.29 2.09
N VAL A 19 -9.97 6.71 2.29
CA VAL A 19 -10.84 7.05 3.43
C VAL A 19 -10.13 6.68 4.74
N GLY A 20 -9.51 5.50 4.81
CA GLY A 20 -8.71 5.08 5.95
C GLY A 20 -7.60 6.07 6.30
N THR A 21 -6.86 6.60 5.31
CA THR A 21 -5.79 7.57 5.56
C THR A 21 -6.32 8.87 6.17
N VAL A 22 -7.48 9.34 5.72
CA VAL A 22 -8.09 10.56 6.27
C VAL A 22 -8.52 10.35 7.72
N LEU A 23 -9.14 9.20 8.01
CA LEU A 23 -9.57 8.86 9.38
C LEU A 23 -8.38 8.64 10.32
N ALA A 24 -7.33 7.97 9.84
CA ALA A 24 -6.08 7.75 10.57
C ALA A 24 -5.32 9.06 10.82
N GLY A 25 -5.34 9.99 9.85
CA GLY A 25 -4.77 11.33 10.02
C GLY A 25 -5.56 12.15 11.04
N ALA A 26 -6.90 12.06 11.01
CA ALA A 26 -7.78 12.76 11.94
C ALA A 26 -7.63 12.28 13.39
N SER A 27 -7.25 11.02 13.62
CA SER A 27 -6.98 10.48 14.96
C SER A 27 -5.58 10.78 15.49
N GLY A 28 -4.74 11.51 14.75
CA GLY A 28 -3.34 11.75 15.09
C GLY A 28 -2.44 10.53 14.88
N GLY A 29 -2.96 9.45 14.28
CA GLY A 29 -2.26 8.21 14.01
C GLY A 29 -1.33 8.32 12.79
N GLY A 30 -0.26 9.11 12.88
CA GLY A 30 0.73 9.25 11.80
C GLY A 30 1.28 7.90 11.33
N TRP A 31 1.40 6.94 12.25
CA TRP A 31 1.80 5.57 11.92
C TRP A 31 0.80 4.82 11.04
N ALA A 32 -0.50 4.97 11.34
CA ALA A 32 -1.56 4.36 10.54
C ALA A 32 -1.67 4.99 9.14
N VAL A 33 -1.42 6.30 9.01
CA VAL A 33 -1.39 6.99 7.71
C VAL A 33 -0.27 6.43 6.83
N LEU A 34 0.92 6.22 7.39
CA LEU A 34 2.08 5.70 6.65
C LEU A 34 1.87 4.26 6.20
N LEU A 35 1.33 3.42 7.09
CA LEU A 35 0.96 2.05 6.75
C LEU A 35 -0.04 2.01 5.59
N LEU A 36 -1.08 2.83 5.64
CA LEU A 36 -2.09 2.89 4.59
C LEU A 36 -1.51 3.44 3.28
N ALA A 37 -0.62 4.44 3.33
CA ALA A 37 0.06 4.96 2.15
C ALA A 37 0.91 3.88 1.46
N VAL A 38 1.63 3.05 2.23
CA VAL A 38 2.41 1.94 1.65
C VAL A 38 1.48 0.90 1.03
N VAL A 39 0.43 0.46 1.72
CA VAL A 39 -0.51 -0.51 1.14
C VAL A 39 -1.16 0.05 -0.14
N LYS A 40 -1.37 1.36 -0.23
CA LYS A 40 -1.87 2.02 -1.44
C LYS A 40 -0.90 1.90 -2.61
N ALA A 41 0.39 2.14 -2.36
CA ALA A 41 1.44 1.99 -3.37
C ALA A 41 1.52 0.56 -3.92
N TRP A 42 1.28 -0.44 -3.07
CA TRP A 42 1.26 -1.85 -3.50
C TRP A 42 0.10 -2.18 -4.40
N VAL A 43 -1.10 -1.74 -4.04
CA VAL A 43 -2.32 -1.96 -4.84
C VAL A 43 -2.15 -1.33 -6.23
N ILE A 44 -1.44 -0.20 -6.33
CA ILE A 44 -1.11 0.44 -7.62
C ILE A 44 -0.10 -0.41 -8.42
N VAL A 45 0.97 -0.89 -7.76
CA VAL A 45 1.99 -1.72 -8.42
C VAL A 45 1.41 -3.07 -8.91
N ASP A 46 0.60 -3.75 -8.10
CA ASP A 46 -0.04 -5.02 -8.48
C ASP A 46 -1.21 -4.84 -9.46
N GLY A 47 -1.96 -3.73 -9.35
CA GLY A 47 -3.24 -3.55 -10.03
C GLY A 47 -3.20 -2.76 -11.34
N PHE A 48 -2.28 -1.80 -11.49
CA PHE A 48 -2.22 -0.92 -12.67
C PHE A 48 -1.06 -1.20 -13.60
N MET A 49 0.07 -1.67 -13.08
CA MET A 49 1.10 -2.23 -13.96
C MET A 49 0.69 -3.64 -14.33
N GLU A 50 0.69 -3.95 -15.61
CA GLU A 50 0.33 -5.25 -16.18
C GLU A 50 1.32 -6.39 -15.82
N LEU A 51 1.83 -6.39 -14.59
CA LEU A 51 2.71 -7.37 -13.96
C LEU A 51 2.02 -8.72 -13.70
N ARG A 52 0.76 -8.90 -14.11
CA ARG A 52 0.06 -10.19 -14.11
C ARG A 52 0.78 -11.27 -14.93
N HIS A 53 1.63 -10.88 -15.89
CA HIS A 53 2.51 -11.78 -16.65
C HIS A 53 3.95 -11.86 -16.10
N ALA A 54 4.30 -11.11 -15.06
CA ALA A 54 5.66 -11.05 -14.52
C ALA A 54 5.92 -12.20 -13.52
N PRO A 55 7.16 -12.73 -13.49
CA PRO A 55 7.53 -13.88 -12.67
C PRO A 55 7.25 -13.63 -11.18
N ARG A 56 6.62 -14.61 -10.51
CA ARG A 56 6.24 -14.57 -9.07
C ARG A 56 7.35 -14.10 -8.13
N ARG A 57 8.62 -14.33 -8.48
CA ARG A 57 9.79 -13.88 -7.70
C ARG A 57 9.95 -12.36 -7.69
N TRP A 58 9.66 -11.69 -8.80
CA TRP A 58 9.70 -10.23 -8.89
C TRP A 58 8.57 -9.59 -8.08
N ARG A 59 7.38 -10.20 -8.11
CA ARG A 59 6.28 -9.81 -7.23
C ARG A 59 6.69 -9.95 -5.77
N ALA A 60 7.17 -11.13 -5.36
CA ALA A 60 7.63 -11.34 -3.99
C ALA A 60 8.73 -10.37 -3.55
N LEU A 61 9.64 -9.95 -4.45
CA LEU A 61 10.67 -8.95 -4.16
C LEU A 61 10.08 -7.55 -3.93
N LEU A 62 9.15 -7.12 -4.78
CA LEU A 62 8.46 -5.82 -4.65
C LEU A 62 7.57 -5.77 -3.41
N LEU A 63 6.87 -6.87 -3.12
CA LEU A 63 6.11 -7.05 -1.89
C LEU A 63 7.09 -7.08 -0.68
N GLY A 64 8.21 -7.79 -0.76
CA GLY A 64 9.23 -7.79 0.29
C GLY A 64 9.76 -6.39 0.59
N TRP A 65 9.97 -5.58 -0.45
CA TRP A 65 10.44 -4.19 -0.33
C TRP A 65 9.43 -3.33 0.42
N GLY A 66 8.14 -3.43 0.11
CA GLY A 66 7.19 -2.60 0.82
C GLY A 66 7.08 -2.88 2.33
N TRP A 67 7.30 -4.13 2.76
CA TRP A 67 7.39 -4.46 4.19
C TRP A 67 8.63 -3.84 4.84
N LEU A 68 9.75 -3.85 4.13
CA LEU A 68 10.98 -3.17 4.53
C LEU A 68 10.77 -1.66 4.66
N LEU A 69 10.06 -1.03 3.72
CA LEU A 69 9.75 0.40 3.78
C LEU A 69 8.82 0.73 4.95
N VAL A 70 7.80 -0.09 5.22
CA VAL A 70 6.99 0.05 6.44
C VAL A 70 7.87 0.00 7.67
N LEU A 71 8.69 -1.03 7.83
CA LEU A 71 9.58 -1.15 8.99
C LEU A 71 10.51 0.06 9.11
N LEU A 72 11.18 0.45 8.03
CA LEU A 72 12.15 1.55 8.02
C LEU A 72 11.49 2.91 8.33
N VAL A 73 10.39 3.23 7.66
CA VAL A 73 9.68 4.49 7.85
C VAL A 73 9.03 4.53 9.23
N GLY A 74 8.60 3.40 9.77
CA GLY A 74 8.04 3.33 11.12
C GLY A 74 8.99 3.44 12.25
N ILE A 75 10.13 2.81 12.09
CA ILE A 75 11.26 3.04 12.98
C ILE A 75 11.64 4.52 12.89
N SER A 76 11.72 5.11 11.69
CA SER A 76 12.08 6.52 11.52
C SER A 76 11.09 7.48 12.18
N VAL A 77 9.78 7.27 12.00
CA VAL A 77 8.73 8.13 12.60
C VAL A 77 8.57 7.88 14.09
N GLY A 78 8.73 6.63 14.55
CA GLY A 78 8.76 6.30 15.97
C GLY A 78 9.97 6.92 16.68
N LEU A 79 11.13 6.97 16.02
CA LEU A 79 12.34 7.62 16.54
C LEU A 79 12.22 9.15 16.53
N ILE A 80 11.55 9.76 15.55
CA ILE A 80 11.36 11.22 15.46
C ILE A 80 10.29 11.74 16.45
N GLY A 81 9.37 10.88 16.88
CA GLY A 81 8.25 11.22 17.76
C GLY A 81 8.56 11.13 19.26
N HIS A 82 9.78 10.75 19.64
CA HIS A 82 10.32 10.79 21.00
C HIS A 82 11.25 12.00 21.17
#